data_AF-A0A9D5NKQ7-F1
#
_entry.id   AF-A0A9D5NKQ7-F1
#
_cell.length_a   1.000
_cell.length_b   1.000
_cell.length_c   1.000
_cell.angle_alpha   90.00
_cell.angle_beta   90.00
_cell.angle_gamma   90.00
#
_symmetry.space_group_name_H-M   'P 1'
#
loop_
_entity.id
_entity.type
_entity.pdbx_description
1 polymer ?
#
loop_
_entity_poly.entity_id
_entity_poly.type
_entity_poly.pdbx_seq_one_letter_code
_entity_poly.pdbx_strand_id
1 'polypeptide(L)'
;MFKIVNKEIHLTRGDIACIEVKATNEDGTDYTFKVGDVVRLKVFKKKDCGCVELQKDVEITEESTSVDINLDGTETKIGEVINKPTTLWYEIELNPETSPQTIIGYDEEGEKIFVLYPEGNDKL
;
A
#
# COMPACT_ATOMS: atom_id res chain seq x y z
N MET A 1 0.24 -7.43 -14.10
CA MET A 1 1.62 -7.44 -13.62
C MET A 1 1.67 -6.77 -12.25
N PHE A 2 2.29 -7.42 -11.26
CA PHE A 2 2.68 -6.81 -9.98
C PHE A 2 4.21 -6.78 -9.85
N LYS A 3 4.78 -5.67 -9.39
CA LYS A 3 6.21 -5.55 -9.01
C LYS A 3 6.44 -4.35 -8.09
N ILE A 4 7.50 -4.42 -7.29
CA ILE A 4 8.01 -3.29 -6.50
C ILE A 4 9.38 -2.87 -7.08
N VAL A 5 9.55 -1.60 -7.43
CA VAL A 5 10.80 -1.06 -8.01
C VAL A 5 11.12 0.26 -7.33
N ASN A 6 12.28 0.38 -6.66
CA ASN A 6 12.67 1.60 -5.94
C ASN A 6 11.58 2.11 -4.97
N LYS A 7 10.92 1.20 -4.23
CA LYS A 7 9.76 1.48 -3.37
C LYS A 7 8.50 1.97 -4.13
N GLU A 8 8.47 1.93 -5.45
CA GLU A 8 7.25 2.14 -6.23
C GLU A 8 6.48 0.83 -6.39
N ILE A 9 5.17 0.86 -6.18
CA ILE A 9 4.30 -0.29 -6.42
C ILE A 9 3.72 -0.18 -7.81
N HIS A 10 3.90 -1.20 -8.64
CA HIS A 10 3.34 -1.29 -9.98
C HIS A 10 2.35 -2.44 -10.02
N LEU A 11 1.10 -2.16 -10.37
CA LEU A 11 0.03 -3.14 -10.35
C LEU A 11 -0.94 -2.97 -11.52
N THR A 12 -1.35 -4.06 -12.15
CA THR A 12 -2.46 -4.06 -13.11
C THR A 12 -3.76 -4.27 -12.37
N ARG A 13 -4.79 -3.46 -12.70
CA ARG A 13 -6.15 -3.66 -12.19
C ARG A 13 -6.61 -5.09 -12.45
N GLY A 14 -7.32 -5.68 -11.48
CA GLY A 14 -7.84 -7.04 -11.61
C GLY A 14 -6.86 -8.14 -11.20
N ASP A 15 -5.57 -7.84 -11.05
CA ASP A 15 -4.59 -8.82 -10.60
C ASP A 15 -4.58 -8.95 -9.07
N ILE A 16 -4.09 -10.09 -8.58
CA ILE A 16 -3.76 -10.29 -7.17
C ILE A 16 -2.39 -9.68 -6.88
N ALA A 17 -2.22 -9.07 -5.71
CA ALA A 17 -0.94 -8.53 -5.24
C ALA A 17 -0.65 -8.96 -3.80
N CYS A 18 0.63 -9.13 -3.49
CA CYS A 18 1.14 -9.35 -2.14
C CYS A 18 2.25 -8.33 -1.89
N ILE A 19 1.99 -7.33 -1.05
CA ILE A 19 2.93 -6.27 -0.72
C ILE A 19 3.57 -6.64 0.62
N GLU A 20 4.84 -7.05 0.59
CA GLU A 20 5.64 -7.26 1.81
C GLU A 20 6.02 -5.90 2.40
N VAL A 21 5.70 -5.69 3.67
CA VAL A 21 6.02 -4.49 4.44
C VAL A 21 7.00 -4.84 5.54
N LYS A 22 8.04 -4.03 5.67
CA LYS A 22 9.03 -4.06 6.75
C LYS A 22 9.13 -2.67 7.35
N ALA A 23 9.42 -2.59 8.64
CA ALA A 23 9.65 -1.35 9.36
C ALA A 23 10.96 -1.43 10.15
N THR A 24 11.53 -0.28 10.48
CA THR A 24 12.76 -0.15 11.25
C THR A 24 12.53 0.74 12.46
N ASN A 25 13.14 0.39 13.59
CA ASN A 25 13.21 1.23 14.77
C ASN A 25 14.11 2.46 14.52
N GLU A 26 14.04 3.46 15.41
CA GLU A 26 14.89 4.66 15.35
C GLU A 26 16.39 4.34 15.42
N ASP A 27 16.77 3.24 16.08
CA ASP A 27 18.15 2.77 16.17
C ASP A 27 18.64 2.00 14.92
N GLY A 28 17.79 1.89 13.90
CA GLY A 28 18.08 1.22 12.63
C GLY A 28 17.92 -0.31 12.67
N THR A 29 17.47 -0.90 13.77
CA THR A 29 17.14 -2.33 13.84
C THR A 29 15.77 -2.62 13.23
N ASP A 30 15.53 -3.87 12.80
CA ASP A 30 14.23 -4.29 12.28
C ASP A 30 13.15 -4.21 13.38
N TYR A 31 12.02 -3.58 13.05
CA TYR A 31 10.85 -3.60 13.90
C TYR A 31 10.22 -5.00 13.88
N THR A 32 9.83 -5.51 15.05
CA THR A 32 9.08 -6.77 15.15
C THR A 32 7.61 -6.44 15.42
N PHE A 33 6.77 -6.67 14.42
CA PHE A 33 5.32 -6.56 14.53
C PHE A 33 4.80 -7.51 15.60
N LYS A 34 3.90 -7.02 16.44
CA LYS A 34 3.33 -7.72 17.60
C LYS A 34 1.91 -8.14 17.32
N VAL A 35 1.47 -9.23 17.96
CA VAL A 35 0.09 -9.70 17.85
C VAL A 35 -0.87 -8.58 18.29
N GLY A 36 -1.85 -8.28 17.45
CA GLY A 36 -2.82 -7.19 17.64
C GLY A 36 -2.38 -5.84 17.06
N ASP A 37 -1.15 -5.71 16.55
CA ASP A 37 -0.81 -4.57 15.70
C ASP A 37 -1.69 -4.57 14.44
N VAL A 38 -1.98 -3.38 13.93
CA VAL A 38 -2.72 -3.20 12.67
C VAL A 38 -1.85 -2.43 11.69
N VAL A 39 -1.59 -3.00 10.53
CA VAL A 39 -0.90 -2.31 9.42
C VAL A 39 -1.92 -1.95 8.35
N ARG A 40 -1.96 -0.66 7.97
CA ARG A 40 -2.91 -0.12 7.01
C ARG A 40 -2.19 0.40 5.78
N LEU A 41 -2.56 -0.10 4.61
CA LEU A 41 -2.24 0.51 3.32
C LEU A 41 -3.35 1.47 2.92
N LYS A 42 -3.00 2.70 2.55
CA LYS A 42 -3.89 3.61 1.82
C LYS A 42 -3.29 3.94 0.47
N VAL A 43 -4.15 4.02 -0.55
CA VAL A 43 -3.82 4.55 -1.88
C VAL A 43 -4.69 5.75 -2.15
N PHE A 44 -4.08 6.85 -2.58
CA PHE A 44 -4.71 8.14 -2.78
C PHE A 44 -4.64 8.57 -4.23
N LYS A 45 -5.61 9.38 -4.63
CA LYS A 45 -5.47 10.16 -5.85
C LYS A 45 -4.24 11.07 -5.75
N LYS A 46 -3.44 11.10 -6.81
CA LYS A 46 -2.22 11.93 -6.85
C LYS A 46 -2.54 13.40 -6.57
N LYS A 47 -1.78 14.02 -5.67
CA LYS A 47 -1.94 15.42 -5.20
C LYS A 47 -3.24 15.68 -4.43
N ASP A 48 -3.93 14.65 -3.97
CA ASP A 48 -5.15 14.78 -3.17
C ASP A 48 -5.20 13.68 -2.10
N CYS A 49 -4.48 13.88 -0.99
CA CYS A 49 -4.46 12.94 0.13
C CYS A 49 -5.82 12.84 0.86
N GLY A 50 -6.78 13.74 0.57
CA GLY A 50 -8.16 13.62 1.08
C GLY A 50 -8.99 12.60 0.31
N CYS A 51 -8.54 12.20 -0.88
CA CYS A 51 -9.23 11.25 -1.76
C CYS A 51 -8.56 9.87 -1.67
N VAL A 52 -9.03 9.07 -0.71
CA VAL A 52 -8.60 7.67 -0.52
C VAL A 52 -9.38 6.78 -1.49
N GLU A 53 -8.65 6.09 -2.37
CA GLU A 53 -9.20 5.19 -3.40
C GLU A 53 -9.11 3.71 -2.99
N LEU A 54 -8.22 3.38 -2.05
CA LEU A 54 -8.11 2.06 -1.41
C LEU A 54 -7.66 2.26 0.04
N GLN A 55 -8.27 1.49 0.95
CA GLN A 55 -7.78 1.30 2.32
C GLN A 55 -7.84 -0.19 2.65
N LYS A 56 -6.73 -0.76 3.10
CA LYS A 56 -6.61 -2.18 3.47
C LYS A 56 -5.91 -2.30 4.80
N ASP A 57 -6.57 -2.96 5.75
CA ASP A 57 -6.02 -3.23 7.09
C ASP A 57 -5.62 -4.71 7.19
N VAL A 58 -4.50 -4.96 7.84
CA VAL A 58 -4.01 -6.29 8.20
C VAL A 58 -3.72 -6.31 9.69
N GLU A 59 -4.45 -7.15 10.41
CA GLU A 59 -4.18 -7.42 11.83
C GLU A 59 -3.12 -8.51 11.95
N ILE A 60 -2.10 -8.24 12.77
CA ILE A 60 -1.00 -9.16 13.01
C ILE A 60 -1.47 -10.26 13.97
N THR A 61 -1.39 -11.51 13.51
CA THR A 61 -1.81 -12.69 14.29
C THR A 61 -0.64 -13.53 14.79
N GLU A 62 0.56 -13.28 14.30
CA GLU A 62 1.82 -13.90 14.71
C GLU A 62 2.94 -12.86 14.65
N GLU A 63 3.86 -12.89 15.62
CA GLU A 63 4.99 -11.96 15.62
C GLU A 63 5.94 -12.22 14.44
N SER A 64 6.31 -11.17 13.72
CA SER A 64 7.18 -11.25 12.54
C SER A 64 7.91 -9.92 12.30
N THR A 65 9.00 -9.93 11.55
CA THR A 65 9.69 -8.70 11.09
C THR A 65 9.14 -8.16 9.77
N SER A 66 8.20 -8.88 9.16
CA SER A 66 7.47 -8.43 7.98
C SER A 66 5.99 -8.80 8.07
N VAL A 67 5.16 -8.04 7.36
CA VAL A 67 3.74 -8.32 7.14
C VAL A 67 3.42 -8.29 5.66
N ASP A 68 2.60 -9.23 5.21
CA ASP A 68 2.10 -9.28 3.85
C ASP A 68 0.71 -8.65 3.75
N ILE A 69 0.60 -7.57 2.98
CA ILE A 69 -0.68 -6.97 2.60
C ILE A 69 -1.13 -7.60 1.29
N ASN A 70 -2.06 -8.55 1.40
CA ASN A 70 -2.66 -9.23 0.26
C ASN A 70 -3.87 -8.44 -0.26
N LEU A 71 -3.84 -8.14 -1.56
CA LEU A 71 -4.93 -7.52 -2.30
C LEU A 71 -5.47 -8.51 -3.33
N ASP A 72 -6.77 -8.76 -3.32
CA ASP A 72 -7.41 -9.56 -4.36
C ASP A 72 -7.72 -8.74 -5.63
N GLY A 73 -8.10 -9.43 -6.71
CA GLY A 73 -8.39 -8.76 -7.99
C GLY A 73 -9.53 -7.76 -7.95
N THR A 74 -10.43 -7.84 -6.97
CA THR A 74 -11.50 -6.84 -6.77
C THR A 74 -10.94 -5.60 -6.09
N GLU A 75 -10.12 -5.79 -5.05
CA GLU A 75 -9.47 -4.71 -4.30
C GLU A 75 -8.49 -3.90 -5.19
N THR A 76 -7.87 -4.55 -6.17
CA THR A 76 -6.94 -3.88 -7.10
C THR A 76 -7.61 -3.12 -8.23
N LYS A 77 -8.95 -3.15 -8.34
CA LYS A 77 -9.74 -2.24 -9.19
C LYS A 77 -9.91 -0.87 -8.52
N ILE A 78 -8.79 -0.27 -8.14
CA ILE A 78 -8.69 0.98 -7.39
C ILE A 78 -9.17 2.17 -8.23
N GLY A 79 -10.18 2.90 -7.74
CA GLY A 79 -10.78 4.05 -8.42
C GLY A 79 -11.47 3.73 -9.75
N GLU A 80 -11.69 4.76 -10.56
CA GLU A 80 -12.39 4.67 -11.85
C GLU A 80 -11.70 3.74 -12.87
N VAL A 81 -12.45 3.30 -13.88
CA VAL A 81 -11.88 2.55 -15.01
C VAL A 81 -10.90 3.44 -15.77
N ILE A 82 -9.70 2.91 -16.02
CA ILE A 82 -8.62 3.61 -16.72
C ILE A 82 -8.25 2.86 -18.01
N ASN A 83 -7.77 3.59 -19.02
CA ASN A 83 -7.29 3.02 -20.29
C ASN A 83 -5.79 3.27 -20.54
N LYS A 84 -5.09 3.86 -19.58
CA LYS A 84 -3.66 4.14 -19.58
C LYS A 84 -3.12 4.07 -18.15
N PRO A 85 -1.80 3.94 -17.95
CA PRO A 85 -1.23 3.95 -16.61
C PRO A 85 -1.59 5.22 -15.85
N THR A 86 -2.00 5.07 -14.59
CA THR A 86 -2.34 6.16 -13.67
C THR A 86 -1.39 6.14 -12.49
N THR A 87 -0.81 7.30 -12.19
CA THR A 87 0.00 7.50 -10.98
C THR A 87 -0.90 7.90 -9.83
N LEU A 88 -0.83 7.13 -8.75
CA LEU A 88 -1.44 7.35 -7.45
C LEU A 88 -0.32 7.51 -6.42
N TRP A 89 -0.70 7.94 -5.22
CA TRP A 89 0.19 7.95 -4.06
C TRP A 89 -0.23 6.88 -3.07
N TYR A 90 0.69 6.41 -2.23
CA TYR A 90 0.33 5.48 -1.15
C TYR A 90 1.06 5.82 0.14
N GLU A 91 0.49 5.38 1.25
CA GLU A 91 1.16 5.34 2.54
C GLU A 91 0.83 4.03 3.26
N ILE A 92 1.69 3.65 4.19
CA ILE A 92 1.49 2.54 5.09
C ILE A 92 1.65 3.05 6.52
N GLU A 93 0.63 2.79 7.34
CA GLU A 93 0.54 3.17 8.74
C GLU A 93 0.59 1.93 9.63
N LEU A 94 1.25 2.07 10.77
CA LEU A 94 1.16 1.14 11.90
C LEU A 94 0.22 1.72 12.95
N ASN A 95 -0.69 0.88 13.45
CA ASN A 95 -1.62 1.16 14.53
C ASN A 95 -2.44 2.46 14.33
N PRO A 96 -3.10 2.63 13.17
CA PRO A 96 -3.69 3.91 12.75
C PRO A 96 -4.79 4.45 13.69
N GLU A 97 -5.45 3.58 14.46
CA GLU A 97 -6.56 3.97 15.36
C GLU A 97 -6.12 4.16 16.83
N THR A 98 -4.93 3.72 17.20
CA THR A 98 -4.48 3.70 18.61
C THR A 98 -3.24 4.54 18.83
N SER A 99 -2.19 4.30 18.04
CA SER A 99 -0.94 5.07 18.07
C SER A 99 -0.43 5.20 16.64
N PRO A 100 -1.06 6.07 15.83
CA PRO A 100 -0.78 6.13 14.40
C PRO A 100 0.68 6.51 14.14
N GLN A 101 1.37 5.67 13.38
CA GLN A 101 2.70 5.97 12.86
C GLN A 101 2.77 5.64 11.37
N THR A 102 3.12 6.63 10.54
CA THR A 102 3.44 6.38 9.14
C THR A 102 4.81 5.71 9.04
N ILE A 103 4.86 4.47 8.55
CA ILE A 103 6.12 3.72 8.37
C ILE A 103 6.63 3.80 6.93
N ILE A 104 5.75 4.01 5.96
CA ILE A 104 6.08 4.31 4.57
C ILE A 104 5.13 5.41 4.11
N GLY A 105 5.66 6.53 3.64
CA GLY A 105 4.84 7.66 3.20
C GLY A 105 5.71 8.79 2.65
N TYR A 106 5.13 9.97 2.46
CA TYR A 106 5.89 11.12 1.98
C TYR A 106 7.04 11.44 2.96
N ASP A 107 8.27 11.49 2.46
CA ASP A 107 9.48 11.74 3.24
C ASP A 107 10.43 12.72 2.51
N GLU A 108 11.71 12.77 2.92
CA GLU A 108 12.72 13.62 2.28
C GLU A 108 13.01 13.24 0.81
N GLU A 109 12.70 12.00 0.41
CA GLU A 109 12.79 11.53 -0.99
C GLU A 109 11.53 11.87 -1.80
N GLY A 110 10.49 12.40 -1.15
CA GLY A 110 9.22 12.77 -1.74
C GLY A 110 8.12 11.74 -1.55
N GLU A 111 7.10 11.80 -2.40
CA GLU A 111 5.94 10.92 -2.32
C GLU A 111 6.30 9.44 -2.55
N LYS A 112 5.44 8.53 -2.09
CA LYS A 112 5.51 7.11 -2.45
C LYS A 112 4.50 6.80 -3.54
N ILE A 113 4.99 6.20 -4.62
CA ILE A 113 4.28 6.10 -5.88
C ILE A 113 3.62 4.73 -6.03
N PHE A 114 2.35 4.75 -6.42
CA PHE A 114 1.60 3.57 -6.84
C PHE A 114 1.19 3.76 -8.31
N VAL A 115 1.72 2.95 -9.22
CA VAL A 115 1.38 2.96 -10.64
C VAL A 115 0.36 1.88 -10.94
N LEU A 116 -0.85 2.30 -11.30
CA LEU A 116 -1.95 1.41 -11.66
C LEU A 116 -2.08 1.31 -13.19
N TYR A 117 -1.98 0.10 -13.73
CA TYR A 117 -2.15 -0.21 -15.15
C TYR A 117 -3.59 -0.65 -15.46
N PRO A 118 -4.11 -0.38 -16.68
CA PRO A 118 -5.45 -0.79 -17.09
C PRO A 118 -5.57 -2.32 -17.19
N GLU A 119 -6.75 -2.85 -16.88
CA GLU A 119 -7.13 -4.25 -17.17
C GLU A 119 -7.72 -4.33 -18.59
N GLY A 120 -7.30 -5.29 -19.40
CA GLY A 120 -7.83 -5.45 -20.76
C GLY A 120 -9.31 -5.87 -20.84
N ASN A 121 -9.90 -6.29 -19.73
CA ASN A 121 -11.28 -6.77 -19.65
C ASN A 121 -12.22 -5.81 -18.88
N ASP A 122 -11.70 -4.69 -18.37
CA ASP A 122 -12.54 -3.64 -17.81
C ASP A 122 -13.31 -2.94 -18.95
N LYS A 123 -14.64 -2.88 -18.85
CA LYS A 123 -15.48 -2.15 -19.80
C LYS A 123 -15.66 -0.72 -19.30
N LEU A 124 -15.34 0.26 -20.15
CA LEU A 124 -15.64 1.68 -19.96
C LEU A 124 -17.13 1.97 -20.13
#